data_AF-A0A352JI99-F1
#
_entry.id   AF-A0A352JI99-F1
#
_cell.length_a   1.000
_cell.length_b   1.000
_cell.length_c   1.000
_cell.angle_alpha   90.00
_cell.angle_beta   90.00
_cell.angle_gamma   90.00
#
_symmetry.space_group_name_H-M   'P 1'
#
loop_
_entity.id
_entity.type
_entity.pdbx_description
1 polymer ?
#
loop_
_entity_poly.entity_id
_entity_poly.type
_entity_poly.pdbx_seq_one_letter_code
_entity_poly.pdbx_strand_id
1 'polypeptide(L)'
;MFQAQTQSDTFVSMMSADIDRGKRNLGVTTIYLMRHIGMNAFQTALLPHHNSKQIKELNNISIENLKQSSLDITQEIQRVFSISETVISENNQKIHFAGDILDVFMNLRKWNEEIVWGKRTITYFVFDPLNRSFAPSKFCAYVAIPTTAALSELSLLNSCRSEMSINLYAKLDGTDSRFDGRRARLHLTQNLAMTQHEISEVPQIFRLFENWLFQHSDSINVHPKGIKILMPPEPFTKKFVSC
;
A
#
# COMPACT_ATOMS: atom_id res chain seq x y z
N MET A 1 5.88 6.29 -27.83
CA MET A 1 5.03 5.13 -27.49
C MET A 1 5.86 4.24 -26.56
N PHE A 2 5.37 3.88 -25.37
CA PHE A 2 6.13 3.04 -24.43
C PHE A 2 6.30 1.64 -25.04
N GLN A 3 7.54 1.25 -25.39
CA GLN A 3 7.83 -0.14 -25.72
C GLN A 3 8.01 -0.93 -24.43
N ALA A 4 7.49 -2.15 -24.38
CA ALA A 4 7.71 -3.03 -23.24
C ALA A 4 9.21 -3.29 -23.10
N GLN A 5 9.76 -3.03 -21.90
CA GLN A 5 11.12 -3.41 -21.55
C GLN A 5 11.23 -4.94 -21.45
N THR A 6 12.45 -5.47 -21.32
CA THR A 6 12.63 -6.92 -21.21
C THR A 6 11.90 -7.45 -19.97
N GLN A 7 11.46 -8.71 -19.97
CA GLN A 7 10.74 -9.29 -18.81
C GLN A 7 11.56 -9.30 -17.51
N SER A 8 12.88 -9.17 -17.61
CA SER A 8 13.79 -9.03 -16.47
C SER A 8 13.87 -7.61 -15.92
N ASP A 9 13.48 -6.59 -16.69
CA ASP A 9 13.56 -5.21 -16.28
C ASP A 9 12.39 -4.86 -15.35
N THR A 10 12.70 -4.01 -14.37
CA THR A 10 11.71 -3.42 -13.47
C THR A 10 11.77 -1.90 -13.56
N PHE A 11 10.63 -1.30 -13.88
CA PHE A 11 10.46 0.14 -13.86
C PHE A 11 9.92 0.58 -12.50
N VAL A 12 10.61 1.51 -11.83
CA VAL A 12 10.12 2.13 -10.59
C VAL A 12 10.06 3.64 -10.75
N SER A 13 8.86 4.19 -10.66
CA SER A 13 8.64 5.64 -10.54
C SER A 13 8.66 6.04 -9.06
N MET A 14 9.45 7.05 -8.71
CA MET A 14 9.50 7.57 -7.35
C MET A 14 9.03 9.02 -7.33
N MET A 15 8.08 9.33 -6.45
CA MET A 15 7.49 10.66 -6.35
C MET A 15 7.63 11.22 -4.94
N SER A 16 8.25 12.38 -4.76
CA SER A 16 8.44 12.98 -3.44
C SER A 16 7.16 13.62 -2.90
N ALA A 17 7.13 13.92 -1.59
CA ALA A 17 5.96 14.51 -0.92
C ALA A 17 5.64 15.95 -1.38
N ASP A 18 6.53 16.61 -2.13
CA ASP A 18 6.27 17.94 -2.70
C ASP A 18 5.38 17.90 -3.96
N ILE A 19 5.21 16.71 -4.55
CA ILE A 19 4.31 16.53 -5.68
C ILE A 19 2.86 16.45 -5.18
N ASP A 20 1.97 17.24 -5.79
CA ASP A 20 0.55 17.22 -5.49
C ASP A 20 -0.07 15.82 -5.61
N ARG A 21 -1.04 15.52 -4.74
CA ARG A 21 -1.73 14.22 -4.68
C ARG A 21 -2.36 13.82 -6.01
N GLY A 22 -3.00 14.76 -6.73
CA GLY A 22 -3.63 14.48 -8.01
C GLY A 22 -2.63 14.02 -9.07
N LYS A 23 -1.46 14.68 -9.12
CA LYS A 23 -0.35 14.29 -10.01
C LYS A 23 0.24 12.93 -9.63
N ARG A 24 0.38 12.65 -8.33
CA ARG A 24 0.81 11.34 -7.85
C ARG A 24 -0.14 10.22 -8.28
N ASN A 25 -1.44 10.42 -8.14
CA ASN A 25 -2.45 9.44 -8.55
C ASN A 25 -2.46 9.20 -10.07
N LEU A 26 -2.21 10.24 -10.87
CA LEU A 26 -2.04 10.10 -12.32
C LEU A 26 -0.83 9.23 -12.68
N GLY A 27 0.27 9.38 -11.91
CA GLY A 27 1.43 8.49 -11.99
C GLY A 27 1.07 7.03 -11.74
N VAL A 28 0.35 6.73 -10.65
CA VAL A 28 -0.09 5.36 -10.34
C VAL A 28 -0.96 4.78 -11.46
N THR A 29 -1.87 5.59 -12.02
CA THR A 29 -2.70 5.17 -13.15
C THR A 29 -1.86 4.80 -14.38
N THR A 30 -0.77 5.52 -14.62
CA THR A 30 0.19 5.21 -15.69
C THR A 30 0.92 3.90 -15.41
N ILE A 31 1.29 3.61 -14.16
CA ILE A 31 1.86 2.32 -13.77
C ILE A 31 0.91 1.16 -14.07
N TYR A 32 -0.39 1.33 -13.81
CA TYR A 32 -1.38 0.29 -14.14
C TYR A 32 -1.44 0.02 -15.65
N LEU A 33 -1.35 1.06 -16.48
CA LEU A 33 -1.27 0.90 -17.94
C LEU A 33 0.03 0.19 -18.36
N MET A 34 1.16 0.51 -17.75
CA MET A 34 2.44 -0.16 -18.00
C MET A 34 2.37 -1.65 -17.63
N ARG A 35 1.78 -1.98 -16.48
CA ARG A 35 1.54 -3.37 -16.07
C ARG A 35 0.63 -4.10 -17.05
N HIS A 36 -0.40 -3.43 -17.57
CA HIS A 36 -1.33 -3.99 -18.54
C HIS A 36 -0.65 -4.39 -19.86
N ILE A 37 0.37 -3.64 -20.30
CA ILE A 37 1.19 -4.02 -21.47
C ILE A 37 2.32 -5.01 -21.14
N GLY A 38 2.31 -5.59 -19.94
CA GLY A 38 3.23 -6.64 -19.50
C GLY A 38 4.53 -6.16 -18.86
N MET A 39 4.66 -4.88 -18.49
CA MET A 39 5.85 -4.39 -17.79
C MET A 39 5.80 -4.67 -16.29
N ASN A 40 6.94 -5.00 -15.69
CA ASN A 40 7.10 -4.97 -14.22
C ASN A 40 7.26 -3.51 -13.76
N ALA A 41 6.16 -2.80 -13.59
CA ALA A 41 6.16 -1.38 -13.26
C ALA A 41 5.63 -1.12 -11.84
N PHE A 42 6.23 -0.18 -11.12
CA PHE A 42 5.84 0.20 -9.75
C PHE A 42 5.92 1.71 -9.59
N GLN A 43 5.11 2.27 -8.69
CA GLN A 43 5.30 3.62 -8.18
C GLN A 43 5.44 3.56 -6.66
N THR A 44 6.28 4.42 -6.12
CA THR A 44 6.38 4.64 -4.67
C THR A 44 6.72 6.08 -4.32
N ALA A 45 6.56 6.43 -3.04
CA ALA A 45 7.02 7.72 -2.55
C ALA A 45 8.55 7.75 -2.46
N LEU A 46 9.19 8.84 -2.90
CA LEU A 46 10.61 9.11 -2.62
C LEU A 46 10.74 9.70 -1.22
N LEU A 47 11.61 9.14 -0.37
CA LEU A 47 11.84 9.60 1.00
C LEU A 47 10.51 9.72 1.78
N PRO A 48 9.77 8.62 1.96
CA PRO A 48 8.37 8.65 2.44
C PRO A 48 8.21 9.26 3.83
N HIS A 49 9.27 9.26 4.65
CA HIS A 49 9.30 9.87 5.99
C HIS A 49 9.59 11.37 6.00
N HIS A 50 9.82 11.98 4.82
CA HIS A 50 10.04 13.41 4.68
C HIS A 50 8.77 14.09 4.16
N ASN A 51 8.35 15.15 4.83
CA ASN A 51 7.24 15.98 4.38
C ASN A 51 7.66 16.94 3.27
N SER A 52 6.68 17.61 2.64
CA SER A 52 6.94 18.52 1.51
C SER A 52 7.93 19.64 1.85
N LYS A 53 7.94 20.15 3.09
CA LYS A 53 8.88 21.21 3.52
C LYS A 53 10.31 20.68 3.54
N GLN A 54 10.53 19.52 4.14
CA GLN A 54 11.84 18.88 4.20
C GLN A 54 12.37 18.53 2.80
N ILE A 55 11.49 18.03 1.91
CA ILE A 55 11.86 17.78 0.51
C ILE A 55 12.29 19.08 -0.20
N LYS A 56 11.59 20.19 0.02
CA LYS A 56 11.99 21.50 -0.54
C LYS A 56 13.33 21.97 0.01
N GLU A 57 13.60 21.76 1.28
CA GLU A 57 14.90 22.08 1.88
C GLU A 57 16.02 21.25 1.21
N LEU A 58 15.80 19.95 1.03
CA LEU A 58 16.74 19.05 0.33
C LEU A 58 16.99 19.47 -1.13
N ASN A 59 15.96 19.92 -1.84
CA ASN A 59 16.09 20.36 -3.24
C ASN A 59 16.90 21.66 -3.39
N ASN A 60 17.07 22.45 -2.33
CA ASN A 60 17.72 23.77 -2.38
C ASN A 60 19.14 23.78 -1.80
N ILE A 61 19.64 22.66 -1.25
CA ILE A 61 21.01 22.56 -0.76
C ILE A 61 21.97 22.05 -1.86
N SER A 62 23.24 22.40 -1.75
CA SER A 62 24.26 21.96 -2.71
C SER A 62 24.52 20.46 -2.63
N ILE A 63 25.09 19.88 -3.69
CA ILE A 63 25.40 18.45 -3.72
C ILE A 63 26.46 18.04 -2.67
N GLU A 64 27.38 18.95 -2.34
CA GLU A 64 28.37 18.74 -1.27
C GLU A 64 27.68 18.62 0.09
N ASN A 65 26.71 19.50 0.36
CA ASN A 65 25.93 19.47 1.59
C ASN A 65 24.98 18.26 1.63
N LEU A 66 24.44 17.83 0.48
CA LEU A 66 23.65 16.59 0.39
C LEU A 66 24.48 15.36 0.75
N LYS A 67 25.74 15.28 0.30
CA LYS A 67 26.64 14.18 0.65
C LYS A 67 26.97 14.15 2.15
N GLN A 68 26.91 15.29 2.81
CA GLN A 68 27.10 15.42 4.26
C GLN A 68 25.79 15.27 5.05
N SER A 69 24.65 15.21 4.38
CA SER A 69 23.35 15.03 5.03
C SER A 69 23.21 13.61 5.60
N SER A 70 22.40 13.47 6.64
CA SER A 70 22.11 12.19 7.28
C SER A 70 21.04 11.36 6.53
N LEU A 71 20.94 11.51 5.21
CA LEU A 71 20.00 10.73 4.41
C LEU A 71 20.46 9.28 4.34
N ASP A 72 19.62 8.36 4.80
CA ASP A 72 19.88 6.93 4.68
C ASP A 72 19.57 6.43 3.27
N ILE A 73 20.52 6.65 2.36
CA ILE A 73 20.41 6.26 0.95
C ILE A 73 20.29 4.73 0.82
N THR A 74 21.02 3.98 1.66
CA THR A 74 20.99 2.52 1.64
C THR A 74 19.60 2.00 1.97
N GLN A 75 18.95 2.56 3.00
CA GLN A 75 17.58 2.21 3.33
C GLN A 75 16.61 2.54 2.20
N GLU A 76 16.74 3.70 1.53
CA GLU A 76 15.87 4.04 0.40
C GLU A 76 16.04 3.09 -0.79
N ILE A 77 17.27 2.67 -1.10
CA ILE A 77 17.52 1.67 -2.14
C ILE A 77 16.90 0.32 -1.76
N GLN A 78 17.09 -0.14 -0.53
CA GLN A 78 16.50 -1.39 -0.03
C GLN A 78 14.96 -1.34 -0.08
N ARG A 79 14.38 -0.19 0.24
CA ARG A 79 12.93 0.04 0.17
C ARG A 79 12.41 -0.12 -1.25
N VAL A 80 13.11 0.44 -2.24
CA VAL A 80 12.75 0.29 -3.67
C VAL A 80 12.80 -1.18 -4.09
N PHE A 81 13.83 -1.93 -3.69
CA PHE A 81 13.87 -3.37 -3.99
C PHE A 81 12.70 -4.12 -3.35
N SER A 82 12.39 -3.83 -2.09
CA SER A 82 11.33 -4.52 -1.35
C SER A 82 9.95 -4.43 -1.99
N ILE A 83 9.65 -3.34 -2.70
CA ILE A 83 8.36 -3.16 -3.39
C ILE A 83 8.32 -3.82 -4.78
N SER A 84 9.47 -3.87 -5.46
CA SER A 84 9.57 -4.44 -6.81
C SER A 84 9.72 -5.96 -6.80
N GLU A 85 10.30 -6.51 -5.73
CA GLU A 85 10.51 -7.96 -5.61
C GLU A 85 9.19 -8.71 -5.42
N THR A 86 9.08 -9.85 -6.10
CA THR A 86 7.96 -10.77 -5.93
C THR A 86 8.09 -11.48 -4.58
N VAL A 87 7.07 -11.34 -3.73
CA VAL A 87 6.99 -12.02 -2.44
C VAL A 87 6.57 -13.47 -2.63
N ILE A 88 5.54 -13.70 -3.47
CA ILE A 88 4.98 -15.02 -3.77
C ILE A 88 4.67 -15.09 -5.27
N SER A 89 5.05 -16.18 -5.91
CA SER A 89 4.66 -16.48 -7.29
C SER A 89 3.54 -17.51 -7.27
N GLU A 90 2.37 -17.13 -7.79
CA GLU A 90 1.24 -18.01 -8.08
C GLU A 90 1.10 -18.16 -9.60
N ASN A 91 0.51 -19.26 -10.08
CA ASN A 91 0.52 -19.62 -11.52
C ASN A 91 0.22 -18.45 -12.47
N ASN A 92 -0.80 -17.65 -12.16
CA ASN A 92 -1.25 -16.55 -13.03
C ASN A 92 -0.97 -15.15 -12.46
N GLN A 93 -0.39 -15.05 -11.27
CA GLN A 93 -0.22 -13.78 -10.56
C GLN A 93 1.04 -13.77 -9.70
N LYS A 94 1.70 -12.62 -9.64
CA LYS A 94 2.80 -12.36 -8.72
C LYS A 94 2.30 -11.47 -7.61
N ILE A 95 2.56 -11.86 -6.37
CA ILE A 95 2.20 -11.10 -5.18
C ILE A 95 3.37 -10.21 -4.81
N HIS A 96 3.12 -8.91 -4.76
CA HIS A 96 4.10 -7.89 -4.37
C HIS A 96 3.59 -7.12 -3.16
N PHE A 97 4.47 -6.38 -2.50
CA PHE A 97 4.02 -5.36 -1.56
C PHE A 97 3.40 -4.18 -2.31
N ALA A 98 2.44 -3.50 -1.67
CA ALA A 98 1.85 -2.27 -2.20
C ALA A 98 2.93 -1.19 -2.37
N GLY A 99 3.01 -0.58 -3.55
CA GLY A 99 4.07 0.41 -3.84
C GLY A 99 3.73 1.81 -3.32
N ASP A 100 2.44 2.14 -3.29
CA ASP A 100 1.90 3.46 -2.98
C ASP A 100 0.64 3.37 -2.11
N ILE A 101 0.31 4.47 -1.41
CA ILE A 101 -0.89 4.57 -0.57
C ILE A 101 -2.19 4.39 -1.37
N LEU A 102 -2.21 4.73 -2.67
CA LEU A 102 -3.38 4.46 -3.50
C LEU A 102 -3.66 2.96 -3.62
N ASP A 103 -2.64 2.11 -3.82
CA ASP A 103 -2.80 0.65 -3.86
C ASP A 103 -3.40 0.13 -2.54
N VAL A 104 -2.89 0.64 -1.41
CA VAL A 104 -3.38 0.33 -0.06
C VAL A 104 -4.87 0.65 0.08
N PHE A 105 -5.31 1.83 -0.40
CA PHE A 105 -6.71 2.24 -0.35
C PHE A 105 -7.60 1.48 -1.33
N MET A 106 -7.10 1.10 -2.51
CA MET A 106 -7.85 0.25 -3.43
C MET A 106 -8.11 -1.12 -2.82
N ASN A 107 -7.10 -1.73 -2.19
CA ASN A 107 -7.28 -2.96 -1.42
C ASN A 107 -8.26 -2.78 -0.25
N LEU A 108 -8.16 -1.67 0.48
CA LEU A 108 -9.10 -1.39 1.58
C LEU A 108 -10.55 -1.31 1.09
N ARG A 109 -10.80 -0.67 -0.05
CA ARG A 109 -12.15 -0.64 -0.66
C ARG A 109 -12.59 -2.03 -1.07
N LYS A 110 -11.72 -2.77 -1.76
CA LYS A 110 -11.99 -4.14 -2.20
C LYS A 110 -12.34 -5.07 -1.05
N TRP A 111 -11.65 -4.94 0.08
CA TRP A 111 -12.01 -5.62 1.32
C TRP A 111 -13.45 -5.33 1.74
N ASN A 112 -13.83 -4.05 1.80
CA ASN A 112 -15.16 -3.62 2.24
C ASN A 112 -16.27 -4.03 1.26
N GLU A 113 -15.95 -4.19 -0.03
CA GLU A 113 -16.88 -4.70 -1.04
C GLU A 113 -17.09 -6.21 -0.95
N GLU A 114 -16.07 -6.97 -0.55
CA GLU A 114 -16.05 -8.43 -0.65
C GLU A 114 -16.17 -9.17 0.70
N ILE A 115 -16.08 -8.46 1.83
CA ILE A 115 -15.98 -9.11 3.14
C ILE A 115 -17.28 -9.79 3.55
N VAL A 116 -17.35 -11.09 3.25
CA VAL A 116 -18.35 -12.06 3.75
C VAL A 116 -17.68 -13.33 4.28
N TRP A 117 -16.36 -13.31 4.42
CA TRP A 117 -15.56 -14.48 4.73
C TRP A 117 -15.38 -14.62 6.25
N GLY A 118 -15.45 -15.88 6.73
CA GLY A 118 -15.66 -16.26 8.13
C GLY A 118 -14.80 -15.56 9.17
N LYS A 119 -15.21 -15.67 10.44
CA LYS A 119 -14.70 -14.82 11.52
C LYS A 119 -13.17 -14.87 11.71
N ARG A 120 -12.50 -13.72 11.57
CA ARG A 120 -11.04 -13.59 11.77
C ARG A 120 -10.69 -12.61 12.87
N THR A 121 -9.67 -12.97 13.66
CA THR A 121 -9.12 -12.11 14.71
C THR A 121 -8.02 -11.22 14.15
N ILE A 122 -8.23 -9.90 14.18
CA ILE A 122 -7.33 -8.91 13.59
C ILE A 122 -6.82 -7.93 14.66
N THR A 123 -5.54 -7.58 14.58
CA THR A 123 -4.87 -6.62 15.49
C THR A 123 -4.62 -5.27 14.83
N TYR A 124 -4.16 -5.25 13.57
CA TYR A 124 -3.73 -4.03 12.88
C TYR A 124 -4.71 -3.70 11.76
N PHE A 125 -5.26 -2.50 11.80
CA PHE A 125 -6.22 -2.00 10.81
C PHE A 125 -5.64 -0.77 10.10
N VAL A 126 -5.76 -0.74 8.78
CA VAL A 126 -5.54 0.48 7.98
C VAL A 126 -6.82 1.30 8.01
N PHE A 127 -6.70 2.61 8.16
CA PHE A 127 -7.80 3.56 8.08
C PHE A 127 -7.72 4.38 6.77
N ASP A 128 -8.82 4.48 6.03
CA ASP A 128 -8.98 5.44 4.93
C ASP A 128 -9.77 6.67 5.43
N PRO A 129 -9.11 7.83 5.62
CA PRO A 129 -9.76 9.05 6.09
C PRO A 129 -10.83 9.59 5.13
N LEU A 130 -10.79 9.26 3.83
CA LEU A 130 -11.78 9.76 2.89
C LEU A 130 -13.11 9.00 2.99
N ASN A 131 -13.03 7.67 3.02
CA ASN A 131 -14.21 6.81 3.06
C ASN A 131 -14.63 6.44 4.48
N ARG A 132 -13.83 6.82 5.49
CA ARG A 132 -14.03 6.51 6.90
C ARG A 132 -14.19 5.01 7.15
N SER A 133 -13.46 4.20 6.40
CA SER A 133 -13.52 2.75 6.41
C SER A 133 -12.19 2.15 6.84
N PHE A 134 -12.24 0.87 7.22
CA PHE A 134 -11.10 0.14 7.75
C PHE A 134 -10.91 -1.18 7.00
N ALA A 135 -9.70 -1.72 7.05
CA ALA A 135 -9.40 -3.07 6.59
C ALA A 135 -8.15 -3.62 7.29
N PRO A 136 -7.94 -4.95 7.34
CA PRO A 136 -6.75 -5.54 7.94
C PRO A 136 -5.47 -5.09 7.22
N SER A 137 -4.43 -4.73 7.97
CA SER A 137 -3.15 -4.33 7.40
C SER A 137 -2.55 -5.37 6.45
N LYS A 138 -2.75 -6.65 6.78
CA LYS A 138 -2.30 -7.77 5.95
C LYS A 138 -3.00 -7.81 4.59
N PHE A 139 -4.27 -7.47 4.51
CA PHE A 139 -4.98 -7.42 3.23
C PHE A 139 -4.52 -6.23 2.39
N CYS A 140 -4.33 -5.07 3.04
CA CYS A 140 -3.97 -3.84 2.35
C CYS A 140 -2.52 -3.79 1.85
N ALA A 141 -1.59 -4.53 2.49
CA ALA A 141 -0.16 -4.42 2.22
C ALA A 141 0.32 -5.15 0.96
N TYR A 142 -0.51 -5.97 0.32
CA TYR A 142 -0.09 -6.78 -0.82
C TYR A 142 -0.96 -6.52 -2.04
N VAL A 143 -0.35 -6.54 -3.21
CA VAL A 143 -1.01 -6.39 -4.52
C VAL A 143 -0.78 -7.65 -5.35
N ALA A 144 -1.78 -8.03 -6.13
CA ALA A 144 -1.70 -9.19 -7.02
C ALA A 144 -1.56 -8.69 -8.46
N ILE A 145 -0.37 -8.86 -9.04
CA ILE A 145 -0.06 -8.41 -10.39
C ILE A 145 -0.17 -9.61 -11.33
N PRO A 146 -1.08 -9.60 -12.33
CA PRO A 146 -1.16 -10.68 -13.32
C PRO A 146 0.16 -10.89 -14.06
N THR A 147 0.51 -12.14 -14.34
CA THR A 147 1.65 -12.44 -15.21
C THR A 147 1.34 -12.08 -16.66
N THR A 148 2.36 -11.86 -17.50
CA THR A 148 2.18 -11.58 -18.93
C THR A 148 1.34 -12.67 -19.63
N ALA A 149 1.52 -13.94 -19.24
CA ALA A 149 0.72 -15.05 -19.75
C ALA A 149 -0.76 -14.95 -19.33
N ALA A 150 -1.04 -14.52 -18.09
CA ALA A 150 -2.41 -14.33 -17.63
C ALA A 150 -3.08 -13.10 -18.28
N LEU A 151 -2.32 -12.05 -18.61
CA LEU A 151 -2.85 -10.84 -19.24
C LEU A 151 -3.48 -11.13 -20.61
N SER A 152 -2.98 -12.11 -21.37
CA SER A 152 -3.59 -12.50 -22.66
C SER A 152 -4.96 -13.18 -22.51
N GLU A 153 -5.29 -13.68 -21.33
CA GLU A 153 -6.56 -14.38 -21.04
C GLU A 153 -7.60 -13.48 -20.35
N LEU A 154 -7.17 -12.35 -19.80
CA LEU A 154 -8.02 -11.42 -19.07
C LEU A 154 -8.70 -10.41 -20.00
N SER A 155 -9.97 -10.09 -19.73
CA SER A 155 -10.66 -9.00 -20.44
C SER A 155 -9.97 -7.66 -20.15
N LEU A 156 -9.98 -6.75 -21.14
CA LEU A 156 -9.33 -5.43 -21.07
C LEU A 156 -9.79 -4.58 -19.87
N LEU A 157 -11.00 -4.81 -19.34
CA LEU A 157 -11.57 -4.06 -18.22
C LEU A 157 -11.19 -4.63 -16.84
N ASN A 158 -10.92 -5.94 -16.74
CA ASN A 158 -10.58 -6.60 -15.47
C ASN A 158 -9.07 -6.69 -15.20
N SER A 159 -8.23 -6.44 -16.21
CA SER A 159 -6.77 -6.66 -16.19
C SER A 159 -5.95 -5.48 -15.65
N CYS A 160 -6.56 -4.30 -15.46
CA CYS A 160 -5.83 -3.10 -15.04
C CYS A 160 -5.68 -2.95 -13.52
N ARG A 161 -6.37 -3.76 -12.70
CA ARG A 161 -6.39 -3.60 -11.24
C ARG A 161 -5.54 -4.66 -10.57
N SER A 162 -4.42 -4.24 -9.97
CA SER A 162 -3.53 -5.11 -9.18
C SER A 162 -4.04 -5.36 -7.76
N GLU A 163 -5.35 -5.39 -7.56
CA GLU A 163 -5.97 -5.45 -6.23
C GLU A 163 -5.89 -6.86 -5.63
N MET A 164 -5.75 -6.95 -4.30
CA MET A 164 -5.96 -8.18 -3.55
C MET A 164 -7.46 -8.54 -3.52
N SER A 165 -7.80 -9.83 -3.60
CA SER A 165 -9.17 -10.32 -3.42
C SER A 165 -9.29 -11.18 -2.17
N ILE A 166 -10.50 -11.31 -1.62
CA ILE A 166 -10.77 -12.17 -0.46
C ILE A 166 -10.44 -13.64 -0.76
N ASN A 167 -10.70 -14.12 -1.98
CA ASN A 167 -10.39 -15.50 -2.37
C ASN A 167 -8.87 -15.76 -2.33
N LEU A 168 -8.09 -14.88 -2.95
CA LEU A 168 -6.63 -15.01 -2.96
C LEU A 168 -6.05 -14.85 -1.55
N TYR A 169 -6.52 -13.86 -0.79
CA TYR A 169 -6.13 -13.68 0.60
C TYR A 169 -6.41 -14.96 1.41
N ALA A 170 -7.60 -15.55 1.24
CA ALA A 170 -8.00 -16.77 1.93
C ALA A 170 -7.13 -17.98 1.59
N LYS A 171 -6.71 -18.08 0.33
CA LYS A 171 -5.79 -19.12 -0.13
C LYS A 171 -4.41 -19.00 0.50
N LEU A 172 -3.90 -17.76 0.64
CA LEU A 172 -2.55 -17.48 1.16
C LEU A 172 -2.48 -17.44 2.70
N ASP A 173 -3.59 -17.10 3.36
CA ASP A 173 -3.64 -16.93 4.81
C ASP A 173 -3.46 -18.25 5.56
N GLY A 174 -2.36 -18.36 6.32
CA GLY A 174 -2.01 -19.56 7.08
C GLY A 174 -1.32 -20.66 6.26
N THR A 175 -1.14 -20.47 4.95
CA THR A 175 -0.48 -21.45 4.06
C THR A 175 0.93 -21.00 3.66
N ASP A 176 1.17 -19.70 3.47
CA ASP A 176 2.48 -19.16 3.12
C ASP A 176 3.02 -18.20 4.19
N SER A 177 4.16 -18.55 4.79
CA SER A 177 4.81 -17.76 5.84
C SER A 177 5.32 -16.38 5.37
N ARG A 178 5.47 -16.17 4.06
CA ARG A 178 5.84 -14.87 3.48
C ARG A 178 4.65 -13.91 3.44
N PHE A 179 3.43 -14.46 3.43
CA PHE A 179 2.18 -13.72 3.58
C PHE A 179 1.85 -13.61 5.07
N ASP A 180 2.45 -12.63 5.75
CA ASP A 180 2.43 -12.52 7.21
C ASP A 180 2.02 -11.12 7.69
N GLY A 181 1.28 -11.07 8.80
CA GLY A 181 0.74 -9.83 9.35
C GLY A 181 1.81 -8.89 9.90
N ARG A 182 2.91 -9.43 10.47
CA ARG A 182 4.03 -8.61 10.94
C ARG A 182 4.79 -8.01 9.76
N ARG A 183 5.06 -8.79 8.70
CA ARG A 183 5.67 -8.30 7.46
C ARG A 183 4.83 -7.20 6.82
N ALA A 184 3.52 -7.42 6.68
CA ALA A 184 2.59 -6.42 6.17
C ALA A 184 2.65 -5.10 6.95
N ARG A 185 2.54 -5.17 8.27
CA ARG A 185 2.62 -3.98 9.14
C ARG A 185 3.94 -3.26 8.99
N LEU A 186 5.07 -3.98 9.05
CA LEU A 186 6.40 -3.39 8.91
C LEU A 186 6.57 -2.71 7.55
N HIS A 187 6.09 -3.34 6.48
CA HIS A 187 6.11 -2.72 5.15
C HIS A 187 5.32 -1.41 5.12
N LEU A 188 4.07 -1.40 5.61
CA LEU A 188 3.24 -0.20 5.63
C LEU A 188 3.87 0.94 6.45
N THR A 189 4.45 0.63 7.62
CA THR A 189 5.01 1.67 8.49
C THR A 189 6.41 2.12 8.06
N GLN A 190 7.27 1.21 7.62
CA GLN A 190 8.65 1.52 7.28
C GLN A 190 8.80 1.99 5.83
N ASN A 191 8.05 1.42 4.88
CA ASN A 191 8.25 1.68 3.45
C ASN A 191 7.24 2.65 2.86
N LEU A 192 6.06 2.78 3.47
CA LEU A 192 5.02 3.73 3.05
C LEU A 192 4.77 4.84 4.07
N ALA A 193 5.58 4.91 5.14
CA ALA A 193 5.50 5.90 6.20
C ALA A 193 4.10 6.03 6.85
N MET A 194 3.32 4.95 6.87
CA MET A 194 2.10 4.91 7.66
C MET A 194 2.45 4.99 9.15
N THR A 195 1.68 5.75 9.91
CA THR A 195 1.87 5.91 11.36
C THR A 195 0.95 4.98 12.12
N GLN A 196 1.48 4.28 13.12
CA GLN A 196 0.70 3.39 13.97
C GLN A 196 0.27 4.14 15.22
N HIS A 197 -1.01 4.09 15.55
CA HIS A 197 -1.62 4.71 16.73
C HIS A 197 -2.36 3.68 17.56
N GLU A 198 -2.31 3.87 18.88
CA GLU A 198 -3.20 3.25 19.84
C GLU A 198 -4.58 3.88 19.76
N ILE A 199 -5.62 3.13 20.13
CA ILE A 199 -7.00 3.65 20.22
C ILE A 199 -7.07 4.92 21.08
N SER A 200 -6.37 4.90 22.22
CA SER A 200 -6.38 5.99 23.20
C SER A 200 -5.84 7.30 22.63
N GLU A 201 -5.00 7.23 21.59
CA GLU A 201 -4.38 8.39 20.96
C GLU A 201 -5.30 9.03 19.92
N VAL A 202 -6.28 8.28 19.38
CA VAL A 202 -7.20 8.75 18.33
C VAL A 202 -8.67 8.47 18.62
N PRO A 203 -9.27 9.05 19.69
CA PRO A 203 -10.64 8.72 20.12
C PRO A 203 -11.72 8.97 19.05
N GLN A 204 -11.55 9.98 18.20
CA GLN A 204 -12.50 10.28 17.12
C GLN A 204 -12.53 9.16 16.06
N ILE A 205 -11.36 8.63 15.71
CA ILE A 205 -11.23 7.52 14.74
C ILE A 205 -11.76 6.23 15.36
N PHE A 206 -11.57 6.05 16.66
CA PHE A 206 -12.11 4.88 17.36
C PHE A 206 -13.63 4.77 17.25
N ARG A 207 -14.38 5.87 17.40
CA ARG A 207 -15.83 5.86 17.19
C ARG A 207 -16.23 5.44 15.77
N LEU A 208 -15.47 5.87 14.77
CA LEU A 208 -15.67 5.44 13.38
C LEU A 208 -15.39 3.94 13.23
N PHE A 209 -14.33 3.45 13.89
CA PHE A 209 -13.98 2.04 13.91
C PHE A 209 -15.07 1.19 14.56
N GLU A 210 -15.64 1.62 15.70
CA GLU A 210 -16.73 0.89 16.36
C GLU A 210 -17.96 0.78 15.47
N ASN A 211 -18.37 1.88 14.83
CA ASN A 211 -19.49 1.89 13.89
C ASN A 211 -19.23 0.97 12.69
N TRP A 212 -18.02 1.02 12.13
CA TRP A 212 -17.63 0.15 11.03
C TRP A 212 -17.58 -1.32 11.46
N LEU A 213 -17.00 -1.63 12.63
CA LEU A 213 -16.89 -2.99 13.14
C LEU A 213 -18.27 -3.59 13.43
N PHE A 214 -19.22 -2.78 13.94
CA PHE A 214 -20.60 -3.22 14.16
C PHE A 214 -21.25 -3.73 12.87
N GLN A 215 -20.97 -3.10 11.73
CA GLN A 215 -21.47 -3.54 10.42
C GLN A 215 -20.82 -4.84 9.92
N HIS A 216 -19.65 -5.21 10.47
CA HIS A 216 -18.83 -6.33 10.02
C HIS A 216 -18.58 -7.37 11.12
N SER A 217 -19.38 -7.34 12.20
CA SER A 217 -19.14 -8.13 13.42
C SER A 217 -19.21 -9.65 13.20
N ASP A 218 -19.89 -10.07 12.14
CA ASP A 218 -20.03 -11.48 11.76
C ASP A 218 -18.74 -12.04 11.15
N SER A 219 -17.93 -11.19 10.52
CA SER A 219 -16.68 -11.56 9.84
C SER A 219 -15.43 -11.18 10.61
N ILE A 220 -15.52 -10.27 11.59
CA ILE A 220 -14.34 -9.69 12.25
C ILE A 220 -14.44 -9.82 13.77
N ASN A 221 -13.38 -10.37 14.35
CA ASN A 221 -13.05 -10.26 15.76
C ASN A 221 -11.86 -9.33 15.95
N VAL A 222 -11.89 -8.56 17.01
CA VAL A 222 -10.75 -7.79 17.48
C VAL A 222 -9.85 -8.67 18.35
N HIS A 223 -8.53 -8.56 18.16
CA HIS A 223 -7.58 -9.28 18.99
C HIS A 223 -7.63 -8.81 20.46
N PRO A 224 -7.58 -9.71 21.47
CA PRO A 224 -7.68 -9.34 22.88
C PRO A 224 -6.62 -8.36 23.40
N LYS A 225 -5.45 -8.32 22.75
CA LYS A 225 -4.37 -7.36 23.04
C LYS A 225 -4.69 -5.91 22.60
N GLY A 226 -5.88 -5.66 22.07
CA GLY A 226 -6.31 -4.38 21.53
C GLY A 226 -6.01 -4.23 20.05
N ILE A 227 -6.69 -3.28 19.42
CA ILE A 227 -6.43 -2.88 18.03
C ILE A 227 -5.35 -1.81 17.97
N LYS A 228 -4.68 -1.75 16.83
CA LYS A 228 -3.80 -0.65 16.42
C LYS A 228 -4.29 -0.11 15.08
N ILE A 229 -4.32 1.21 14.94
CA ILE A 229 -4.74 1.88 13.71
C ILE A 229 -3.51 2.39 12.95
N LEU A 230 -3.39 2.01 11.68
CA LEU A 230 -2.41 2.53 10.74
C LEU A 230 -3.04 3.67 9.95
N MET A 231 -2.52 4.87 10.15
CA MET A 231 -2.92 6.07 9.44
C MET A 231 -1.96 6.36 8.28
N PRO A 232 -2.47 6.82 7.13
CA PRO A 232 -1.62 7.14 5.98
C PRO A 232 -0.76 8.39 6.29
N PRO A 233 0.35 8.61 5.56
CA PRO A 233 1.15 9.83 5.71
C PRO A 233 0.45 11.05 5.11
N GLU A 234 0.95 12.25 5.41
CA GLU A 234 0.63 13.42 4.59
C GLU A 234 1.08 13.20 3.13
N PRO A 235 0.32 13.67 2.12
CA PRO A 235 -0.86 14.54 2.18
C PRO A 235 -2.21 13.80 2.34
N PHE A 236 -2.22 12.48 2.53
CA PHE A 236 -3.46 11.68 2.50
C PHE A 236 -4.34 11.88 3.74
N THR A 237 -3.82 12.51 4.81
CA THR A 237 -4.51 12.82 6.07
C THR A 237 -5.05 14.24 6.18
N LYS A 238 -4.67 15.18 5.29
CA LYS A 238 -4.88 16.64 5.49
C LYS A 238 -6.34 17.08 5.71
N LYS A 239 -7.34 16.27 5.38
CA LYS A 239 -8.76 16.59 5.60
C LYS A 239 -9.30 16.18 7.00
N PHE A 240 -8.54 15.42 7.78
CA PHE A 240 -8.99 14.90 9.08
C PHE A 240 -8.47 15.70 10.29
N VAL A 241 -7.41 16.49 10.11
CA VAL A 241 -6.78 17.29 11.20
C VAL A 241 -7.48 18.64 11.41
N SER A 242 -8.48 18.98 10.58
CA SER A 242 -9.21 20.25 10.61
C SER A 242 -10.61 20.18 11.25
N CYS A 243 -10.85 19.22 12.15
CA CYS A 243 -12.11 19.08 12.88
C CYS A 243 -11.89 19.17 14.39
#